data_AF-A0A7R9T469-F1
#
_entry.id   AF-A0A7R9T469-F1
#
_cell.length_a   1.000
_cell.length_b   1.000
_cell.length_c   1.000
_cell.angle_alpha   90.00
_cell.angle_beta   90.00
_cell.angle_gamma   90.00
#
_symmetry.space_group_name_H-M   'P 1'
#
loop_
_entity.id
_entity.type
_entity.pdbx_description
1 polymer ?
#
loop_
_entity_poly.entity_id
_entity_poly.type
_entity_poly.pdbx_seq_one_letter_code
_entity_poly.pdbx_strand_id
1 'polypeptide(L)'
;FGRIGRNFVRCWKSRGPDCPLQVVCVNQSGGAKPAAHLLKYDSILGTFKSDVKVVDDATISVDGDIIKVVSDRDPLNLPWKEMGIDIVIEGTGVFLDGPGAGKHIQAGAKKVVITAPAKGSDIPTYVVGVNADQYDNSANIVSNASCTTNCLAPFAKVIDDKFGIVKGTMTTTHSYTGDQRILDASHRDLRRARAAALNIVP
;
A
#
# COMPACT_ATOMS: atom_id res chain seq x y z
N PHE A 1 -1.24 8.80 2.53
CA PHE A 1 -1.35 8.64 1.05
C PHE A 1 0.04 8.71 0.39
N GLY A 2 0.88 7.69 0.66
CA GLY A 2 2.25 7.59 0.13
C GLY A 2 2.30 7.04 -1.31
N ARG A 3 3.50 6.62 -1.78
CA ARG A 3 3.69 6.09 -3.15
C ARG A 3 2.69 4.99 -3.51
N ILE A 4 2.54 3.96 -2.67
CA ILE A 4 1.64 2.83 -2.94
C ILE A 4 0.17 3.28 -2.96
N GLY A 5 -0.26 4.10 -1.99
CA GLY A 5 -1.63 4.60 -1.95
C GLY A 5 -2.00 5.43 -3.18
N ARG A 6 -1.09 6.30 -3.66
CA ARG A 6 -1.33 7.07 -4.89
C ARG A 6 -1.39 6.18 -6.13
N ASN A 7 -0.51 5.18 -6.20
CA ASN A 7 -0.53 4.19 -7.28
C ASN A 7 -1.81 3.36 -7.27
N PHE A 8 -2.36 3.04 -6.09
CA PHE A 8 -3.64 2.38 -5.97
C PHE A 8 -4.76 3.20 -6.62
N VAL A 9 -4.85 4.51 -6.33
CA VAL A 9 -5.86 5.40 -6.95
C VAL A 9 -5.67 5.49 -8.46
N ARG A 10 -4.43 5.63 -8.94
CA ARG A 10 -4.15 5.63 -10.40
C ARG A 10 -4.57 4.32 -11.06
N CYS A 11 -4.28 3.18 -10.43
CA CYS A 11 -4.65 1.85 -10.91
C CYS A 11 -6.17 1.65 -10.90
N TRP A 12 -6.84 2.00 -9.80
CA TRP A 12 -8.29 1.98 -9.68
C TRP A 12 -8.94 2.73 -10.83
N LYS A 13 -8.50 3.97 -11.11
CA LYS A 13 -9.07 4.76 -12.20
C LYS A 13 -8.81 4.16 -13.57
N SER A 14 -7.65 3.53 -13.80
CA SER A 14 -7.36 2.85 -15.07
C SER A 14 -8.21 1.61 -15.33
N ARG A 15 -8.86 1.04 -14.31
CA ARG A 15 -9.80 -0.09 -14.48
C ARG A 15 -11.15 0.35 -15.05
N GLY A 16 -11.44 1.65 -15.08
CA GLY A 16 -12.66 2.18 -15.67
C GLY A 16 -13.92 1.88 -14.85
N PRO A 17 -15.11 2.07 -15.46
CA PRO A 17 -16.40 2.03 -14.75
C PRO A 17 -16.78 0.63 -14.25
N ASP A 18 -16.24 -0.43 -14.83
CA ASP A 18 -16.52 -1.83 -14.42
C ASP A 18 -15.73 -2.25 -13.17
N CYS A 19 -14.91 -1.34 -12.60
CA CYS A 19 -14.20 -1.62 -11.37
C CYS A 19 -15.21 -1.78 -10.22
N PRO A 20 -15.23 -2.93 -9.51
CA PRO A 20 -16.18 -3.15 -8.42
C PRO A 20 -15.81 -2.39 -7.14
N LEU A 21 -14.79 -1.54 -7.19
CA LEU A 21 -14.30 -0.75 -6.07
C LEU A 21 -14.59 0.72 -6.32
N GLN A 22 -14.90 1.44 -5.25
CA GLN A 22 -14.98 2.90 -5.25
C GLN A 22 -14.03 3.44 -4.20
N VAL A 23 -13.10 4.32 -4.59
CA VAL A 23 -12.26 5.03 -3.64
C VAL A 23 -13.02 6.23 -3.12
N VAL A 24 -13.49 6.16 -1.88
CA VAL A 24 -14.29 7.24 -1.26
C VAL A 24 -13.47 8.15 -0.34
N CYS A 25 -12.33 7.67 0.16
CA CYS A 25 -11.52 8.39 1.13
C CYS A 25 -10.03 8.04 1.02
N VAL A 26 -9.17 9.02 1.35
CA VAL A 26 -7.73 8.82 1.60
C VAL A 26 -7.33 9.51 2.90
N ASN A 27 -6.43 8.88 3.67
CA ASN A 27 -5.79 9.53 4.81
C ASN A 27 -4.45 10.17 4.37
N GLN A 28 -4.33 11.49 4.49
CA GLN A 28 -3.13 12.23 4.13
C GLN A 28 -2.89 13.42 5.06
N SER A 29 -1.77 13.35 5.78
CA SER A 29 -1.21 14.50 6.49
C SER A 29 -0.94 15.64 5.52
N GLY A 30 -1.55 16.80 5.77
CA GLY A 30 -1.41 18.01 4.94
C GLY A 30 -2.63 18.35 4.08
N GLY A 31 -3.69 17.52 4.10
CA GLY A 31 -4.98 17.86 3.50
C GLY A 31 -5.06 17.68 1.98
N ALA A 32 -6.12 18.23 1.38
CA ALA A 32 -6.48 17.97 -0.02
C ALA A 32 -5.44 18.46 -1.03
N LYS A 33 -4.83 19.62 -0.81
CA LYS A 33 -3.89 20.22 -1.77
C LYS A 33 -2.63 19.38 -2.01
N PRO A 34 -1.87 18.94 -0.97
CA PRO A 34 -0.78 18.00 -1.17
C PRO A 34 -1.22 16.65 -1.75
N ALA A 35 -2.37 16.14 -1.34
CA ALA A 35 -2.91 14.89 -1.85
C ALA A 35 -3.16 14.96 -3.38
N ALA A 36 -3.84 16.01 -3.85
CA ALA A 36 -4.11 16.26 -5.25
C ALA A 36 -2.81 16.46 -6.06
N HIS A 37 -1.89 17.29 -5.57
CA HIS A 37 -0.65 17.60 -6.27
C HIS A 37 0.21 16.35 -6.48
N LEU A 38 0.45 15.58 -5.42
CA LEU A 38 1.27 14.36 -5.49
C LEU A 38 0.56 13.21 -6.24
N LEU A 39 -0.77 13.22 -6.32
CA LEU A 39 -1.51 12.27 -7.15
C LEU A 39 -1.38 12.65 -8.63
N LYS A 40 -1.46 13.94 -8.97
CA LYS A 40 -1.36 14.43 -10.36
C LYS A 40 0.05 14.29 -10.91
N TYR A 41 1.09 14.63 -10.15
CA TYR A 41 2.48 14.64 -10.62
C TYR A 41 3.31 13.62 -9.86
N ASP A 42 3.90 12.66 -10.58
CA ASP A 42 4.82 11.67 -10.00
C ASP A 42 6.10 11.60 -10.85
N SER A 43 7.26 11.66 -10.21
CA SER A 43 8.56 11.69 -10.90
C SER A 43 8.91 10.38 -11.61
N ILE A 44 8.30 9.25 -11.23
CA ILE A 44 8.57 7.93 -11.81
C ILE A 44 7.50 7.56 -12.85
N LEU A 45 6.23 7.80 -12.52
CA LEU A 45 5.10 7.42 -13.37
C LEU A 45 4.62 8.56 -14.29
N GLY A 46 5.21 9.75 -14.18
CA GLY A 46 4.79 10.94 -14.90
C GLY A 46 3.47 11.54 -14.42
N THR A 47 2.97 12.47 -15.22
CA THR A 47 1.70 13.16 -14.98
C THR A 47 0.52 12.22 -15.18
N PHE A 48 -0.34 12.12 -14.16
CA PHE A 48 -1.56 11.34 -14.22
C PHE A 48 -2.54 11.95 -15.23
N LYS A 49 -3.09 11.13 -16.13
CA LYS A 49 -3.95 11.60 -17.22
C LYS A 49 -5.29 12.17 -16.73
N SER A 50 -5.83 11.62 -15.65
CA SER A 50 -7.07 12.09 -15.04
C SER A 50 -7.00 13.55 -14.60
N ASP A 51 -8.14 14.21 -14.66
CA ASP A 51 -8.39 15.54 -14.13
C ASP A 51 -8.48 15.45 -12.60
N VAL A 52 -7.44 15.94 -11.92
CA VAL A 52 -7.35 15.93 -10.46
C VAL A 52 -7.52 17.35 -9.96
N LYS A 53 -8.59 17.61 -9.20
CA LYS A 53 -8.90 18.94 -8.66
C LYS A 53 -9.04 18.90 -7.15
N VAL A 54 -8.61 19.99 -6.51
CA VAL A 54 -9.00 20.28 -5.13
C VAL A 54 -10.40 20.89 -5.18
N VAL A 55 -11.33 20.30 -4.45
CA VAL A 55 -12.72 20.81 -4.36
C VAL A 55 -12.82 21.76 -3.17
N ASP A 56 -12.30 21.35 -2.02
CA ASP A 56 -12.19 22.11 -0.78
C ASP A 56 -11.01 21.57 0.05
N ASP A 57 -10.84 22.05 1.29
CA ASP A 57 -9.70 21.69 2.16
C ASP A 57 -9.62 20.19 2.49
N ALA A 58 -10.76 19.48 2.45
CA ALA A 58 -10.89 18.07 2.84
C ALA A 58 -11.43 17.19 1.70
N THR A 59 -11.43 17.67 0.45
CA THR A 59 -12.01 16.95 -0.69
C THR A 59 -11.21 17.18 -1.97
N ILE A 60 -10.91 16.08 -2.67
CA ILE A 60 -10.39 16.11 -4.03
C ILE A 60 -11.38 15.44 -4.99
N SER A 61 -11.27 15.73 -6.28
CA SER A 61 -11.96 14.99 -7.33
C SER A 61 -10.98 14.40 -8.34
N VAL A 62 -11.32 13.22 -8.89
CA VAL A 62 -10.55 12.53 -9.93
C VAL A 62 -11.49 12.16 -11.08
N ASP A 63 -11.46 12.91 -12.18
CA ASP A 63 -12.45 12.85 -13.27
C ASP A 63 -13.90 12.88 -12.75
N GLY A 64 -14.18 13.76 -11.79
CA GLY A 64 -15.51 13.91 -11.18
C GLY A 64 -15.79 13.01 -9.97
N ASP A 65 -15.03 11.93 -9.77
CA ASP A 65 -15.19 11.08 -8.58
C ASP A 65 -14.71 11.81 -7.33
N ILE A 66 -15.60 11.97 -6.34
CA ILE A 66 -15.31 12.68 -5.09
C ILE A 66 -14.59 11.76 -4.11
N ILE A 67 -13.42 12.22 -3.64
CA ILE A 67 -12.61 11.50 -2.65
C ILE A 67 -12.39 12.43 -1.45
N LYS A 68 -12.85 12.00 -0.28
CA LYS A 68 -12.60 12.71 0.97
C LYS A 68 -11.15 12.55 1.42
N VAL A 69 -10.59 13.61 1.96
CA VAL A 69 -9.23 13.62 2.51
C VAL A 69 -9.35 13.82 4.01
N VAL A 70 -9.10 12.75 4.75
CA VAL A 70 -9.00 12.78 6.22
C VAL A 70 -7.53 12.88 6.62
N SER A 71 -7.27 13.30 7.85
CA SER A 71 -5.91 13.47 8.35
C SER A 71 -5.83 13.15 9.84
N ASP A 72 -5.52 11.90 10.15
CA ASP A 72 -5.12 11.51 11.51
C ASP A 72 -4.00 10.46 11.45
N ARG A 73 -3.11 10.48 12.44
CA ARG A 73 -2.02 9.50 12.59
C ARG A 73 -2.46 8.26 13.35
N ASP A 74 -3.47 8.36 14.21
CA ASP A 74 -4.05 7.21 14.89
C ASP A 74 -5.27 6.69 14.11
N PRO A 75 -5.24 5.45 13.58
CA PRO A 75 -6.36 4.89 12.85
C PRO A 75 -7.68 4.87 13.63
N LEU A 76 -7.62 4.87 14.97
CA LEU A 76 -8.81 4.88 15.83
C LEU A 76 -9.66 6.16 15.71
N ASN A 77 -9.05 7.28 15.32
CA ASN A 77 -9.74 8.56 15.15
C ASN A 77 -10.35 8.73 13.76
N LEU A 78 -10.08 7.79 12.84
CA LEU A 78 -10.54 7.90 11.46
C LEU A 78 -12.04 7.51 11.38
N PRO A 79 -12.85 8.24 10.59
CA PRO A 79 -14.31 8.10 10.60
C PRO A 79 -14.81 6.92 9.74
N TRP A 80 -14.17 5.74 9.83
CA TRP A 80 -14.48 4.60 8.97
C TRP A 80 -15.91 4.08 9.13
N LYS A 81 -16.40 4.02 10.38
CA LYS A 81 -17.78 3.64 10.67
C LYS A 81 -18.79 4.59 10.04
N GLU A 82 -18.57 5.89 10.19
CA GLU A 82 -19.45 6.93 9.65
C GLU A 82 -19.47 6.90 8.11
N MET A 83 -18.30 6.68 7.49
CA MET A 83 -18.16 6.60 6.05
C MET A 83 -18.53 5.23 5.46
N GLY A 84 -18.89 4.24 6.28
CA GLY A 84 -19.26 2.90 5.83
C GLY A 84 -18.13 2.16 5.10
N ILE A 85 -16.88 2.32 5.53
CA ILE A 85 -15.72 1.76 4.81
C ILE A 85 -15.70 0.23 4.86
N ASP A 86 -15.74 -0.40 3.69
CA ASP A 86 -15.61 -1.86 3.57
C ASP A 86 -14.17 -2.33 3.70
N ILE A 87 -13.24 -1.69 2.98
CA ILE A 87 -11.84 -2.13 2.87
C ILE A 87 -10.91 -0.95 3.06
N VAL A 88 -9.96 -1.09 3.99
CA VAL A 88 -8.81 -0.19 4.11
C VAL A 88 -7.60 -0.81 3.41
N ILE A 89 -6.95 -0.03 2.55
CA ILE A 89 -5.63 -0.35 2.01
C ILE A 89 -4.58 0.31 2.92
N GLU A 90 -3.99 -0.48 3.81
CA GLU A 90 -3.00 -0.03 4.79
C GLU A 90 -1.60 0.01 4.14
N GLY A 91 -1.26 1.20 3.63
CA GLY A 91 -0.02 1.47 2.90
C GLY A 91 0.90 2.47 3.57
N THR A 92 0.79 2.67 4.89
CA THR A 92 1.68 3.56 5.67
C THR A 92 3.03 2.91 5.97
N GLY A 93 3.06 1.57 6.06
CA GLY A 93 4.24 0.82 6.51
C GLY A 93 4.43 0.84 8.04
N VAL A 94 3.48 1.39 8.80
CA VAL A 94 3.52 1.50 10.26
C VAL A 94 2.71 0.39 10.92
N PHE A 95 1.47 0.20 10.47
CA PHE A 95 0.51 -0.74 11.06
C PHE A 95 0.59 -2.11 10.38
N LEU A 96 1.64 -2.85 10.71
CA LEU A 96 1.99 -4.12 10.05
C LEU A 96 1.63 -5.38 10.85
N ASP A 97 1.16 -5.25 12.08
CA ASP A 97 0.75 -6.37 12.94
C ASP A 97 -0.76 -6.38 13.19
N GLY A 98 -1.25 -7.47 13.78
CA GLY A 98 -2.66 -7.64 14.14
C GLY A 98 -3.21 -6.49 14.99
N PRO A 99 -2.55 -6.09 16.09
CA PRO A 99 -2.99 -4.97 16.92
C PRO A 99 -3.02 -3.63 16.18
N GLY A 100 -1.98 -3.31 15.41
CA GLY A 100 -1.87 -2.05 14.68
C GLY A 100 -2.90 -1.94 13.55
N ALA A 101 -2.97 -2.94 12.67
CA ALA A 101 -3.94 -2.96 11.58
C ALA A 101 -5.38 -3.11 12.10
N GLY A 102 -5.57 -3.83 13.21
CA GLY A 102 -6.85 -4.02 13.89
C GLY A 102 -7.48 -2.72 14.40
N LYS A 103 -6.70 -1.64 14.56
CA LYS A 103 -7.25 -0.31 14.87
C LYS A 103 -8.20 0.20 13.78
N HIS A 104 -7.96 -0.11 12.51
CA HIS A 104 -8.89 0.25 11.43
C HIS A 104 -10.22 -0.47 11.55
N ILE A 105 -10.20 -1.75 11.96
CA ILE A 105 -11.42 -2.53 12.22
C ILE A 105 -12.19 -1.93 13.40
N GLN A 106 -11.47 -1.57 14.48
CA GLN A 106 -12.08 -0.91 15.65
C GLN A 106 -12.72 0.44 15.30
N ALA A 107 -12.10 1.22 14.41
CA ALA A 107 -12.67 2.46 13.87
C ALA A 107 -13.86 2.25 12.92
N GLY A 108 -14.16 1.00 12.54
CA GLY A 108 -15.37 0.61 11.82
C GLY A 108 -15.18 0.09 10.40
N ALA A 109 -13.94 -0.06 9.92
CA ALA A 109 -13.70 -0.73 8.64
C ALA A 109 -14.03 -2.24 8.74
N LYS A 110 -14.55 -2.85 7.67
CA LYS A 110 -14.84 -4.30 7.70
C LYS A 110 -13.60 -5.15 7.46
N LYS A 111 -12.69 -4.70 6.59
CA LYS A 111 -11.45 -5.41 6.23
C LYS A 111 -10.25 -4.48 6.08
N VAL A 112 -9.06 -5.04 6.24
CA VAL A 112 -7.76 -4.36 6.04
C VAL A 112 -6.87 -5.22 5.15
N VAL A 113 -6.31 -4.61 4.11
CA VAL A 113 -5.27 -5.18 3.26
C VAL A 113 -3.97 -4.42 3.50
N ILE A 114 -3.00 -5.08 4.12
CA ILE A 114 -1.67 -4.51 4.37
C ILE A 114 -0.83 -4.64 3.10
N THR A 115 -0.23 -3.56 2.62
CA THR A 115 0.58 -3.56 1.39
C THR A 115 2.07 -3.86 1.64
N ALA A 116 2.36 -4.63 2.68
CA ALA A 116 3.69 -5.02 3.12
C ALA A 116 3.60 -6.35 3.90
N PRO A 117 4.73 -7.06 4.11
CA PRO A 117 4.74 -8.24 4.97
C PRO A 117 4.20 -7.92 6.35
N ALA A 118 3.21 -8.70 6.80
CA ALA A 118 2.72 -8.59 8.16
C ALA A 118 3.78 -9.05 9.17
N LYS A 119 3.72 -8.51 10.38
CA LYS A 119 4.46 -8.96 11.55
C LYS A 119 3.55 -9.85 12.37
N GLY A 120 4.06 -11.01 12.77
CA GLY A 120 3.26 -12.05 13.41
C GLY A 120 2.78 -13.08 12.40
N SER A 121 2.52 -14.31 12.88
CA SER A 121 2.10 -15.45 12.05
C SER A 121 0.58 -15.56 11.88
N ASP A 122 -0.18 -14.68 12.53
CA ASP A 122 -1.64 -14.68 12.61
C ASP A 122 -2.33 -14.00 11.43
N ILE A 123 -1.60 -13.21 10.64
CA ILE A 123 -2.15 -12.54 9.46
C ILE A 123 -1.84 -13.36 8.21
N PRO A 124 -2.86 -13.95 7.53
CA PRO A 124 -2.62 -14.69 6.31
C PRO A 124 -2.12 -13.77 5.19
N THR A 125 -1.18 -14.30 4.41
CA THR A 125 -0.53 -13.59 3.31
C THR A 125 -0.92 -14.21 1.98
N TYR A 126 -1.36 -13.37 1.04
CA TYR A 126 -1.81 -13.81 -0.27
C TYR A 126 -1.04 -13.10 -1.37
N VAL A 127 -0.64 -13.87 -2.39
CA VAL A 127 -0.07 -13.39 -3.63
C VAL A 127 -1.00 -13.78 -4.77
N VAL A 128 -1.46 -12.77 -5.51
CA VAL A 128 -2.38 -12.95 -6.64
C VAL A 128 -1.73 -13.83 -7.71
N GLY A 129 -2.45 -14.85 -8.17
CA GLY A 129 -1.94 -15.84 -9.13
C GLY A 129 -1.07 -16.94 -8.53
N VAL A 130 -0.88 -16.97 -7.19
CA VAL A 130 -0.10 -18.02 -6.50
C VAL A 130 -0.98 -18.78 -5.51
N ASN A 131 -1.56 -18.08 -4.54
CA ASN A 131 -2.39 -18.68 -3.48
C ASN A 131 -3.60 -17.81 -3.08
N ALA A 132 -3.90 -16.74 -3.81
CA ALA A 132 -5.03 -15.86 -3.51
C ALA A 132 -6.41 -16.54 -3.65
N ASP A 133 -6.48 -17.65 -4.39
CA ASP A 133 -7.64 -18.54 -4.49
C ASP A 133 -7.96 -19.26 -3.17
N GLN A 134 -6.99 -19.34 -2.25
CA GLN A 134 -7.18 -19.92 -0.91
C GLN A 134 -7.82 -18.94 0.08
N TYR A 135 -8.07 -17.69 -0.33
CA TYR A 135 -8.76 -16.73 0.54
C TYR A 135 -10.25 -17.07 0.64
N ASP A 136 -10.67 -17.47 1.83
CA ASP A 136 -12.03 -17.94 2.14
C ASP A 136 -12.93 -16.85 2.75
N ASN A 137 -12.49 -15.58 2.69
CA ASN A 137 -13.17 -14.42 3.28
C ASN A 137 -13.23 -14.39 4.82
N SER A 138 -12.67 -15.37 5.54
CA SER A 138 -12.73 -15.45 7.01
C SER A 138 -11.84 -14.41 7.71
N ALA A 139 -10.66 -14.15 7.16
CA ALA A 139 -9.73 -13.18 7.72
C ALA A 139 -10.17 -11.74 7.37
N ASN A 140 -10.28 -10.90 8.41
CA ASN A 140 -10.56 -9.48 8.27
C ASN A 140 -9.29 -8.64 8.01
N ILE A 141 -8.12 -9.17 8.33
CA ILE A 141 -6.83 -8.53 8.06
C ILE A 141 -6.00 -9.51 7.25
N VAL A 142 -5.49 -9.06 6.11
CA VAL A 142 -4.65 -9.86 5.22
C VAL A 142 -3.44 -9.05 4.78
N SER A 143 -2.34 -9.73 4.45
CA SER A 143 -1.16 -9.12 3.84
C SER A 143 -1.09 -9.43 2.35
N ASN A 144 -0.80 -8.41 1.54
CA ASN A 144 -0.44 -8.56 0.13
C ASN A 144 1.09 -8.72 -0.06
N ALA A 145 1.76 -9.27 0.96
CA ALA A 145 3.19 -9.53 1.00
C ALA A 145 4.06 -8.30 0.69
N SER A 146 5.29 -8.52 0.21
CA SER A 146 6.17 -7.46 -0.31
C SER A 146 6.18 -7.43 -1.84
N CYS A 147 6.74 -6.37 -2.41
CA CYS A 147 7.04 -6.29 -3.85
C CYS A 147 7.94 -7.43 -4.32
N THR A 148 8.96 -7.79 -3.55
CA THR A 148 9.87 -8.91 -3.88
C THR A 148 9.16 -10.25 -3.79
N THR A 149 8.28 -10.45 -2.81
CA THR A 149 7.48 -11.68 -2.68
C THR A 149 6.57 -11.84 -3.89
N ASN A 150 5.86 -10.78 -4.30
CA ASN A 150 5.02 -10.79 -5.49
C ASN A 150 5.82 -11.05 -6.78
N CYS A 151 7.06 -10.58 -6.85
CA CYS A 151 7.97 -10.86 -7.97
C CYS A 151 8.39 -12.34 -8.01
N LEU A 152 8.85 -12.89 -6.87
CA LEU A 152 9.45 -14.22 -6.84
C LEU A 152 8.42 -15.36 -6.81
N ALA A 153 7.35 -15.22 -6.03
CA ALA A 153 6.45 -16.32 -5.70
C ALA A 153 5.86 -17.04 -6.94
N PRO A 154 5.46 -16.35 -8.03
CA PRO A 154 5.02 -17.03 -9.25
C PRO A 154 6.09 -17.93 -9.87
N PHE A 155 7.34 -17.47 -9.94
CA PHE A 155 8.46 -18.26 -10.49
C PHE A 155 8.77 -19.45 -9.59
N ALA A 156 8.85 -19.21 -8.27
CA ALA A 156 9.10 -20.27 -7.30
C ALA A 156 8.01 -21.36 -7.37
N LYS A 157 6.74 -20.95 -7.46
CA LYS A 157 5.61 -21.88 -7.60
C LYS A 157 5.71 -22.76 -8.85
N VAL A 158 5.99 -22.17 -10.02
CA VAL A 158 6.12 -22.95 -11.26
C VAL A 158 7.27 -23.94 -11.17
N ILE A 159 8.42 -23.52 -10.63
CA ILE A 159 9.59 -24.40 -10.51
C ILE A 159 9.30 -25.53 -9.52
N ASP A 160 8.71 -25.23 -8.38
CA ASP A 160 8.40 -26.21 -7.34
C ASP A 160 7.34 -27.22 -7.83
N ASP A 161 6.23 -26.74 -8.39
CA ASP A 161 5.13 -27.58 -8.88
C ASP A 161 5.57 -28.51 -10.03
N LYS A 162 6.54 -28.09 -10.86
CA LYS A 162 6.98 -28.85 -12.05
C LYS A 162 8.22 -29.69 -11.84
N PHE A 163 9.14 -29.23 -11.00
CA PHE A 163 10.48 -29.82 -10.87
C PHE A 163 10.88 -30.13 -9.44
N GLY A 164 10.20 -29.53 -8.45
CA GLY A 164 10.55 -29.61 -7.03
C GLY A 164 11.78 -28.76 -6.68
N ILE A 165 11.66 -27.89 -5.68
CA ILE A 165 12.79 -27.12 -5.15
C ILE A 165 13.36 -27.84 -3.93
N VAL A 166 14.63 -28.29 -4.02
CA VAL A 166 15.35 -28.84 -2.86
C VAL A 166 15.93 -27.72 -1.98
N LYS A 167 16.53 -26.71 -2.60
CA LYS A 167 17.10 -25.52 -1.95
C LYS A 167 17.25 -24.38 -2.97
N GLY A 168 17.21 -23.14 -2.49
CA GLY A 168 17.37 -21.96 -3.32
C GLY A 168 17.98 -20.79 -2.55
N THR A 169 18.63 -19.90 -3.28
CA THR A 169 19.04 -18.59 -2.79
C THR A 169 18.54 -17.55 -3.80
N MET A 170 18.08 -16.39 -3.33
CA MET A 170 17.70 -15.30 -4.21
C MET A 170 18.41 -14.01 -3.80
N THR A 171 18.79 -13.23 -4.80
CA THR A 171 19.28 -11.86 -4.61
C THR A 171 18.41 -10.95 -5.45
N THR A 172 17.84 -9.92 -4.82
CA THR A 172 17.13 -8.86 -5.52
C THR A 172 18.02 -7.62 -5.60
N THR A 173 18.37 -7.20 -6.82
CA THR A 173 18.90 -5.84 -7.04
C THR A 173 17.72 -4.88 -7.03
N HIS A 174 17.50 -4.22 -5.90
CA HIS A 174 16.28 -3.47 -5.62
C HIS A 174 16.52 -1.96 -5.71
N SER A 175 15.57 -1.21 -6.28
CA SER A 175 15.61 0.26 -6.24
C SER A 175 15.53 0.77 -4.80
N TYR A 176 16.13 1.93 -4.52
CA TYR A 176 15.98 2.53 -3.20
C TYR A 176 14.52 2.91 -2.91
N THR A 177 14.15 2.93 -1.63
CA THR A 177 12.78 3.23 -1.20
C THR A 177 12.75 4.38 -0.19
N GLY A 178 11.55 4.84 0.18
CA GLY A 178 11.38 5.92 1.16
C GLY A 178 11.82 5.58 2.60
N ASP A 179 12.14 4.31 2.88
CA ASP A 179 12.71 3.90 4.17
C ASP A 179 14.20 4.25 4.28
N GLN A 180 14.92 4.36 3.15
CA GLN A 180 16.30 4.83 3.11
C GLN A 180 16.39 6.35 3.20
N ARG A 181 17.60 6.87 3.41
CA ARG A 181 17.85 8.31 3.58
C ARG A 181 18.33 8.98 2.31
N ILE A 182 17.89 10.22 2.09
CA ILE A 182 18.38 11.06 0.99
C ILE A 182 19.86 11.41 1.22
N LEU A 183 20.22 11.75 2.46
CA LEU A 183 21.57 12.02 2.94
C LEU A 183 21.87 11.14 4.15
N ASP A 184 23.14 10.94 4.49
CA ASP A 184 23.53 10.18 5.68
C ASP A 184 22.82 10.72 6.93
N ALA A 185 22.00 9.89 7.59
CA ALA A 185 21.15 10.30 8.71
C ALA A 185 20.74 9.12 9.60
N SER A 186 20.32 9.41 10.84
CA SER A 186 19.94 8.40 11.82
C SER A 186 18.87 7.43 11.29
N HIS A 187 19.15 6.15 11.46
CA HIS A 187 18.28 5.04 11.11
C HIS A 187 18.65 3.82 11.96
N ARG A 188 17.67 2.97 12.30
CA ARG A 188 17.91 1.76 13.12
C ARG A 188 18.83 0.74 12.45
N ASP A 189 18.79 0.71 11.13
CA ASP A 189 19.69 -0.06 10.28
C ASP A 189 20.78 0.88 9.75
N LEU A 190 22.03 0.62 10.16
CA LEU A 190 23.20 1.46 9.86
C LEU A 190 23.54 1.52 8.36
N ARG A 191 23.10 0.54 7.56
CA ARG A 191 23.32 0.56 6.11
C ARG A 191 22.27 1.44 5.43
N ARG A 192 21.01 1.33 5.84
CA ARG A 192 19.93 2.23 5.36
C ARG A 192 20.10 3.68 5.82
N ALA A 193 20.93 3.92 6.83
CA ALA A 193 21.33 5.24 7.29
C ALA A 193 22.15 6.03 6.23
N ARG A 194 22.71 5.36 5.22
CA ARG A 194 23.55 5.98 4.18
C ARG A 194 22.71 6.60 3.06
N ALA A 195 23.27 7.60 2.37
CA ALA A 195 22.68 8.28 1.24
C ALA A 195 22.31 7.28 0.12
N ALA A 196 21.01 7.11 -0.10
CA ALA A 196 20.45 6.01 -0.89
C ALA A 196 20.81 6.04 -2.38
N ALA A 197 20.93 7.25 -2.95
CA ALA A 197 21.21 7.45 -4.37
C ALA A 197 22.71 7.34 -4.72
N LEU A 198 23.59 7.10 -3.73
CA LEU A 198 25.04 7.08 -3.91
C LEU A 198 25.69 5.74 -3.52
N ASN A 199 24.91 4.77 -3.04
CA ASN A 199 25.46 3.54 -2.46
C ASN A 199 24.71 2.29 -2.95
N ILE A 200 25.45 1.19 -3.06
CA ILE A 200 24.87 -0.15 -2.98
C ILE A 200 24.67 -0.45 -1.50
N VAL A 201 23.43 -0.66 -1.07
CA VAL A 201 23.05 -0.90 0.33
C VAL A 201 22.57 -2.34 0.47
N PRO A 202 23.38 -3.25 1.04
CA PRO A 202 23.01 -4.66 1.21
C PRO A 202 22.06 -4.88 2.39
#